data_AF-A0A2A5E5M0-F1
#
_entry.id   AF-A0A2A5E5M0-F1
#
_cell.length_a   1.000
_cell.length_b   1.000
_cell.length_c   1.000
_cell.angle_alpha   90.00
_cell.angle_beta   90.00
_cell.angle_gamma   90.00
#
_symmetry.space_group_name_H-M   'P 1'
#
loop_
_entity.id
_entity.type
_entity.pdbx_description
1 polymer ?
#
loop_
_entity_poly.entity_id
_entity_poly.type
_entity_poly.pdbx_seq_one_letter_code
_entity_poly.pdbx_strand_id
1 'polypeptide(L)' 'MSDVIPEGYYRDHQGDLQRDRRIKTDRRENRPNNSDGDRRNMFRRHSDEAITNREHHQMIEEALEDFAAEHQG' A
#
# COMPACT_ATOMS: atom_id res chain seq x y z
N MET A 1 31.28 8.41 -35.76
CA MET A 1 30.27 8.50 -34.69
C MET A 1 30.72 7.57 -33.60
N SER A 2 31.00 8.05 -32.39
CA SER A 2 31.26 7.17 -31.26
C SER A 2 29.98 6.39 -30.99
N ASP A 3 30.01 5.08 -31.21
CA ASP A 3 28.91 4.18 -30.87
C ASP A 3 28.76 4.17 -29.34
N VAL A 4 27.93 5.08 -28.82
CA VAL A 4 27.62 5.15 -27.40
C VAL A 4 26.75 3.95 -27.09
N ILE A 5 27.33 2.94 -26.44
CA ILE A 5 26.59 1.79 -25.92
C ILE A 5 25.88 2.23 -24.63
N PRO A 6 24.54 2.20 -24.58
CA PRO A 6 23.79 2.50 -23.37
C PRO A 6 24.21 1.59 -22.20
N GLU A 7 24.25 2.14 -21.00
CA GLU A 7 24.54 1.38 -19.78
C GLU A 7 23.52 0.24 -19.61
N GLY A 8 24.00 -0.97 -19.29
CA GLY A 8 23.15 -2.16 -19.23
C GLY A 8 23.08 -2.97 -20.53
N TYR A 9 23.76 -2.54 -21.60
CA TYR A 9 23.75 -3.21 -22.90
C TYR A 9 25.17 -3.50 -23.42
N TYR A 10 25.30 -4.48 -24.31
CA TYR A 10 26.53 -4.77 -25.05
C TYR A 10 26.19 -4.99 -26.53
N ARG A 11 27.17 -4.76 -27.42
CA ARG A 11 27.03 -5.07 -28.84
C ARG A 11 27.55 -6.47 -29.11
N ASP A 12 26.74 -7.30 -29.76
CA ASP A 12 27.17 -8.64 -30.14
C ASP A 12 28.01 -8.64 -31.43
N HIS A 13 28.47 -9.83 -31.85
CA HIS A 13 29.28 -9.99 -33.07
C HIS A 13 28.53 -9.63 -34.36
N GLN A 14 27.20 -9.58 -34.33
CA GLN A 14 26.35 -9.22 -35.47
C GLN A 14 26.11 -7.70 -35.52
N GLY A 15 26.53 -6.96 -34.50
CA GLY A 15 26.33 -5.53 -34.38
C GLY A 15 25.05 -5.16 -33.63
N ASP A 16 24.28 -6.15 -33.17
CA ASP A 16 23.02 -5.95 -32.49
C ASP A 16 23.24 -5.63 -31.01
N LEU A 17 22.31 -4.84 -30.47
CA LEU A 17 22.35 -4.40 -29.08
C LEU A 17 21.64 -5.43 -28.19
N GLN A 18 22.38 -6.07 -27.30
CA GLN A 18 21.87 -7.08 -26.38
C GLN A 18 21.89 -6.56 -24.94
N ARG A 19 20.86 -6.89 -24.17
CA ARG A 19 20.79 -6.53 -22.75
C ARG A 19 21.76 -7.37 -21.93
N ASP A 20 22.65 -6.74 -21.17
CA ASP A 20 23.54 -7.45 -20.25
C ASP A 20 22.78 -7.82 -18.96
N ARG A 21 22.47 -9.11 -18.82
CA ARG A 21 21.77 -9.65 -17.64
C ARG A 21 22.69 -9.82 -16.43
N ARG A 22 24.00 -9.62 -16.58
CA ARG A 22 24.99 -9.66 -15.48
C ARG A 22 24.96 -8.38 -14.69
N ILE A 23 24.54 -7.28 -15.31
CA ILE A 23 24.26 -6.00 -14.66
C ILE A 23 22.92 -6.16 -13.94
N LYS A 24 22.95 -6.74 -12.74
CA LYS A 24 21.80 -6.77 -11.84
C LYS A 24 21.70 -5.41 -11.18
N THR A 25 20.74 -4.59 -11.60
CA THR A 25 20.31 -3.43 -10.83
C THR A 25 19.95 -3.91 -9.42
N ASP A 26 20.49 -3.30 -8.37
CA ASP A 26 20.11 -3.66 -7.01
C ASP A 26 18.62 -3.40 -6.85
N ARG A 27 17.84 -4.46 -6.59
CA ARG A 27 16.39 -4.36 -6.40
C ARG A 27 16.03 -3.50 -5.18
N ARG A 28 16.99 -3.19 -4.31
CA ARG A 28 16.80 -2.30 -3.15
C ARG A 28 16.73 -0.82 -3.54
N GLU A 29 17.36 -0.42 -4.64
CA GLU A 29 17.27 0.96 -5.16
C GLU A 29 15.93 1.23 -5.83
N ASN A 30 15.30 0.18 -6.35
CA ASN A 30 14.02 0.26 -7.06
C ASN A 30 12.81 0.16 -6.10
N ARG A 31 12.94 0.70 -4.88
CA ARG A 31 11.81 0.78 -3.95
C ARG A 31 10.93 1.96 -4.36
N PRO A 32 9.61 1.77 -4.51
CA PRO A 32 8.71 2.90 -4.68
C PRO A 32 8.89 3.83 -3.47
N ASN A 33 9.00 5.13 -3.73
CA ASN A 33 9.05 6.13 -2.66
C ASN A 33 7.93 5.83 -1.66
N ASN A 34 8.29 5.70 -0.37
CA ASN A 34 7.40 5.29 0.72
C ASN A 34 6.13 6.17 0.92
N SER A 35 5.91 7.20 0.11
CA SER A 35 4.79 8.14 0.25
C SER A 35 3.41 7.53 0.02
N ASP A 36 3.31 6.45 -0.76
CA ASP A 36 2.00 5.84 -1.08
C ASP A 36 1.46 4.94 0.05
N GLY A 37 2.34 4.42 0.92
CA GLY A 37 1.95 3.62 2.07
C GLY A 37 1.23 4.43 3.14
N ASP A 38 1.69 5.64 3.41
CA ASP A 38 1.16 6.50 4.47
C ASP A 38 -0.26 6.99 4.19
N ARG A 39 -0.56 7.39 2.95
CA ARG A 39 -1.92 7.83 2.58
C ARG A 39 -2.94 6.70 2.76
N ARG A 40 -2.62 5.49 2.30
CA ARG A 40 -3.51 4.33 2.40
C ARG A 40 -3.76 3.92 3.86
N ASN A 41 -2.75 4.03 4.72
CA ASN A 41 -2.89 3.71 6.13
C ASN A 41 -3.76 4.74 6.89
N MET A 42 -3.68 6.02 6.54
CA MET A 42 -4.52 7.07 7.15
C MET A 42 -6.00 6.84 6.87
N PHE A 43 -6.37 6.55 5.61
CA PHE A 43 -7.78 6.32 5.26
C PHE A 43 -8.36 5.06 5.90
N ARG A 44 -7.56 3.99 6.07
CA ARG A 44 -8.00 2.77 6.77
C ARG A 44 -8.27 3.01 8.25
N ARG A 45 -7.40 3.77 8.92
CA ARG A 45 -7.62 4.12 10.34
C ARG A 45 -8.93 4.88 10.55
N HIS A 46 -9.23 5.84 9.67
CA HIS A 46 -10.49 6.58 9.76
C HIS A 46 -11.73 5.71 9.50
N SER A 47 -11.67 4.77 8.56
CA SER A 47 -12.81 3.86 8.35
C SER A 47 -13.03 2.93 9.54
N ASP A 48 -11.95 2.39 10.11
CA ASP A 48 -12.02 1.47 11.24
C ASP A 48 -12.57 2.18 12.48
N GLU A 49 -12.09 3.41 12.76
CA GLU A 49 -12.58 4.24 13.86
C GLU A 49 -14.08 4.56 13.72
N ALA A 50 -14.53 4.93 12.52
CA ALA A 50 -15.94 5.23 12.26
C ALA A 50 -16.85 4.01 12.48
N ILE A 51 -16.40 2.81 12.07
CA ILE A 51 -17.12 1.56 12.29
C ILE A 51 -17.19 1.26 13.79
N THR A 52 -16.07 1.31 14.50
CA THR A 52 -16.03 1.02 15.95
C THR A 52 -16.91 1.96 16.76
N ASN A 53 -16.94 3.25 16.42
CA ASN A 53 -17.79 4.22 17.10
C ASN A 53 -19.27 3.94 16.86
N ARG A 54 -19.65 3.58 15.63
CA ARG A 54 -21.02 3.22 15.30
C ARG A 54 -21.48 1.97 16.05
N GLU A 55 -20.64 0.93 16.07
CA GLU A 55 -20.93 -0.32 16.79
C GLU A 55 -21.08 -0.07 18.29
N HIS A 56 -20.19 0.73 18.90
CA HIS A 56 -20.32 1.11 20.31
C HIS A 56 -21.60 1.88 20.62
N HIS A 57 -21.98 2.84 19.78
CA HIS A 57 -23.22 3.57 19.97
C HIS A 57 -24.44 2.64 19.93
N GLN A 58 -24.45 1.71 18.98
CA GLN A 58 -25.53 0.74 18.86
C GLN A 58 -25.61 -0.18 20.09
N MET A 59 -24.48 -0.67 20.60
CA MET A 59 -24.45 -1.47 21.83
C MET A 59 -24.99 -0.71 23.05
N ILE A 60 -24.70 0.59 23.15
CA ILE A 60 -25.20 1.42 24.25
C ILE A 60 -26.72 1.61 24.13
N GLU A 61 -27.23 1.87 22.93
CA GLU A 61 -28.66 2.02 22.68
C GLU A 61 -29.42 0.73 23.02
N GLU A 62 -28.94 -0.42 22.54
CA GLU A 62 -29.53 -1.73 22.85
C GLU A 62 -29.51 -1.99 24.38
N ALA A 63 -28.41 -1.71 25.06
CA ALA A 63 -28.33 -1.87 26.52
C ALA A 63 -29.27 -0.94 27.29
N LEU A 64 -29.49 0.29 26.80
CA LEU A 64 -30.43 1.23 27.40
C LEU A 64 -31.88 0.82 27.17
N GLU A 65 -32.20 0.28 26.00
CA GLU A 65 -33.53 -0.27 25.69
C GLU A 65 -33.84 -1.50 26.55
N ASP A 66 -32.89 -2.42 26.68
CA ASP A 66 -33.02 -3.60 27.55
C ASP A 66 -33.23 -3.20 29.02
N PHE A 67 -32.42 -2.25 29.51
CA PHE A 67 -32.56 -1.71 30.86
C PHE A 67 -33.92 -1.04 31.08
N ALA A 68 -34.40 -0.27 30.10
CA ALA A 68 -35.71 0.37 30.18
C ALA A 68 -36.85 -0.66 30.17
N ALA A 69 -36.76 -1.71 29.36
CA ALA A 69 -37.74 -2.78 29.30
C ALA A 69 -37.80 -3.60 30.60
N GLU A 70 -36.66 -3.85 31.24
CA GLU A 70 -36.58 -4.60 32.50
C GLU A 70 -37.08 -3.78 33.71
N HIS A 71 -37.03 -2.45 33.63
CA HIS A 71 -37.43 -1.55 34.72
C HIS A 71 -38.75 -0.79 34.52
N GLN A 72 -39.39 -0.88 33.35
CA GLN A 72 -40.77 -0.41 33.13
C GLN A 72 -41.80 -1.51 33.42
N GLY A 73 -41.74 -2.08 34.63
CA GLY A 73 -42.77 -2.93 35.23
C GLY A 73 -43.59 -2.18 36.28
#